data_AF-T0F895-F1
#
_entry.id   AF-T0F895-F1
#
_cell.length_a   1.000
_cell.length_b   1.000
_cell.length_c   1.000
_cell.angle_alpha   90.00
_cell.angle_beta   90.00
_cell.angle_gamma   90.00
#
_symmetry.space_group_name_H-M   'P 1'
#
loop_
_entity.id
_entity.type
_entity.pdbx_description
1 polymer ?
#
loop_
_entity_poly.entity_id
_entity_poly.type
_entity_poly.pdbx_seq_one_letter_code
_entity_poly.pdbx_strand_id
1 'polypeptide(L)'
;MTRYQIEWFYLQELPASKESLDPGKEAHCSFLLRFPDIPQGKGHCTFFAINLISEEGAIRLGIPLEGKRGYWVVNSISQDDFKKIVEQRIAEAFNKGDRSKALQDLNHFFIDTTPDFRDEFRKDLIPVEVLRILIDFAFENVVRGNGVTLHEAVAEDDYLSKEECLAARKKDPDVHWRDVPTEHLANHPEFLTYLDSEGLRYYLPAVMMFALNFNDYKNMSDTPQRAYWILLPSVAPRDVGKGYGETFDVAAYAKDLNLTQNQILVCYRFVCYMAIEADEGVDEDQYPAMCKWRTLAGLH
;
A
#
# COMPACT_ATOMS: atom_id res chain seq x y z
N MET A 1 32.25 -15.66 5.81
CA MET A 1 31.22 -15.89 4.77
C MET A 1 29.91 -16.00 5.51
N THR A 2 28.96 -15.10 5.26
CA THR A 2 27.65 -15.11 5.94
C THR A 2 26.94 -16.42 5.61
N ARG A 3 26.57 -17.22 6.62
CA ARG A 3 25.76 -18.41 6.37
C ARG A 3 24.31 -18.00 6.16
N TYR A 4 23.69 -18.57 5.14
CA TYR A 4 22.27 -18.41 4.86
C TYR A 4 21.65 -19.76 4.50
N GLN A 5 20.34 -19.84 4.68
CA GLN A 5 19.50 -20.94 4.22
C GLN A 5 18.33 -20.35 3.44
N ILE A 6 18.01 -20.95 2.29
CA ILE A 6 16.86 -20.55 1.48
C ILE A 6 15.68 -21.42 1.89
N GLU A 7 14.58 -20.78 2.26
CA GLU A 7 13.29 -21.44 2.47
C GLU A 7 12.34 -20.94 1.38
N TRP A 8 11.75 -21.85 0.62
CA TRP A 8 10.91 -21.55 -0.53
C TRP A 8 9.45 -21.43 -0.12
N PHE A 9 8.76 -20.38 -0.56
CA PHE A 9 7.36 -20.11 -0.27
C PHE A 9 6.58 -19.90 -1.57
N TYR A 10 5.29 -20.23 -1.56
CA TYR A 10 4.38 -19.90 -2.66
C TYR A 10 4.95 -20.16 -4.08
N LEU A 11 5.51 -21.36 -4.32
CA LEU A 11 5.96 -21.77 -5.68
C LEU A 11 4.90 -22.57 -6.44
N GLN A 12 3.69 -22.70 -5.86
CA GLN A 12 2.62 -23.57 -6.39
C GLN A 12 2.10 -23.13 -7.75
N GLU A 13 2.30 -21.85 -8.09
CA GLU A 13 1.90 -21.27 -9.37
C GLU A 13 2.86 -21.64 -10.51
N LEU A 14 4.05 -22.15 -10.18
CA LEU A 14 5.00 -22.65 -11.18
C LEU A 14 4.80 -24.15 -11.44
N PRO A 15 4.89 -24.57 -12.70
CA PRO A 15 4.74 -25.97 -13.09
C PRO A 15 5.95 -26.80 -12.62
N ALA A 16 5.72 -28.09 -12.38
CA ALA A 16 6.78 -29.03 -12.00
C ALA A 16 7.73 -29.31 -13.17
N SER A 17 7.17 -29.42 -14.38
CA SER A 17 7.91 -29.46 -15.64
C SER A 17 8.09 -28.07 -16.23
N LYS A 18 9.04 -27.92 -17.14
CA LYS A 18 9.21 -26.66 -17.88
C LYS A 18 8.05 -26.49 -18.85
N GLU A 19 7.14 -25.57 -18.52
CA GLU A 19 5.94 -25.28 -19.32
C GLU A 19 5.82 -23.78 -19.55
N SER A 20 5.01 -23.40 -20.54
CA SER A 20 4.78 -22.01 -20.87
C SER A 20 3.94 -21.31 -19.81
N LEU A 21 4.27 -20.06 -19.49
CA LEU A 21 3.42 -19.23 -18.63
C LEU A 21 2.16 -18.80 -19.37
N ASP A 22 1.04 -18.74 -18.65
CA ASP A 22 -0.24 -18.22 -19.16
C ASP A 22 -0.07 -16.71 -19.44
N PRO A 23 -0.26 -16.25 -20.69
CA PRO A 23 -0.17 -14.82 -21.03
C PRO A 23 -1.16 -13.94 -20.26
N GLY A 24 -2.25 -14.50 -19.76
CA GLY A 24 -3.25 -13.83 -18.96
C GLY A 24 -2.89 -13.65 -17.49
N LYS A 25 -1.84 -14.31 -16.99
CA LYS A 25 -1.55 -14.39 -15.55
C LYS A 25 -0.10 -14.09 -15.20
N GLU A 26 0.08 -13.69 -13.95
CA GLU A 26 1.38 -13.62 -13.29
C GLU A 26 1.53 -14.85 -12.40
N ALA A 27 2.75 -15.37 -12.29
CA ALA A 27 3.11 -16.36 -11.29
C ALA A 27 3.88 -15.68 -10.16
N HIS A 28 3.25 -15.56 -8.99
CA HIS A 28 3.81 -14.95 -7.79
C HIS A 28 4.69 -15.95 -7.05
N CYS A 29 5.97 -15.65 -6.92
CA CYS A 29 6.93 -16.51 -6.23
C CYS A 29 7.57 -15.77 -5.07
N SER A 30 7.82 -16.50 -3.97
CA SER A 30 8.53 -15.93 -2.83
C SER A 30 9.48 -16.92 -2.18
N PHE A 31 10.45 -16.40 -1.45
CA PHE A 31 11.37 -17.18 -0.65
C PHE A 31 11.89 -16.30 0.48
N LEU A 32 12.46 -16.91 1.51
CA LEU A 32 13.19 -16.14 2.52
C LEU A 32 14.61 -16.66 2.63
N LEU A 33 15.52 -15.75 2.99
CA LEU A 33 16.83 -16.12 3.47
C LEU A 33 16.83 -16.07 5.00
N ARG A 34 17.09 -17.22 5.63
CA ARG A 34 17.34 -17.31 7.06
C ARG A 34 18.85 -17.19 7.30
N PHE A 35 19.22 -16.48 8.35
CA PHE A 35 20.60 -16.30 8.77
C PHE A 35 20.82 -17.03 10.10
N PRO A 36 21.29 -18.30 10.09
CA PRO A 36 21.34 -19.13 11.30
C PRO A 36 22.26 -18.58 12.40
N ASP A 37 23.24 -17.77 12.01
CA ASP A 37 24.18 -17.15 12.93
C ASP A 37 23.59 -15.92 13.65
N ILE A 38 22.36 -15.50 13.31
CA ILE A 38 21.67 -14.35 13.88
C ILE A 38 20.55 -14.85 14.80
N PRO A 39 20.52 -14.44 16.09
CA PRO A 39 19.45 -14.79 17.00
C PRO A 39 18.08 -14.38 16.44
N GLN A 40 17.03 -15.17 16.75
CA GLN A 40 15.66 -14.83 16.37
C GLN A 40 15.31 -13.39 16.82
N GLY A 41 14.77 -12.59 15.89
CA GLY A 41 14.52 -11.16 16.09
C GLY A 41 14.80 -10.33 14.84
N LYS A 42 15.11 -9.03 15.00
CA LYS A 42 15.34 -8.13 13.85
C LYS A 42 16.54 -8.61 13.03
N GLY A 43 16.30 -8.84 11.74
CA GLY A 43 17.34 -9.24 10.79
C GLY A 43 17.79 -10.70 10.88
N HIS A 44 17.07 -11.59 11.55
CA HIS A 44 17.39 -13.04 11.52
C HIS A 44 16.93 -13.75 10.24
N CYS A 45 15.99 -13.15 9.51
CA CYS A 45 15.56 -13.54 8.17
C CYS A 45 15.28 -12.29 7.33
N THR A 46 15.12 -12.51 6.03
CA THR A 46 14.65 -11.51 5.06
C THR A 46 13.77 -12.23 4.06
N PHE A 47 12.65 -11.62 3.66
CA PHE A 47 11.71 -12.20 2.72
C PHE A 47 11.86 -11.53 1.36
N PHE A 48 11.80 -12.33 0.31
CA PHE A 48 11.92 -11.88 -1.07
C PHE A 48 10.73 -12.38 -1.90
N ALA A 49 10.22 -11.52 -2.78
CA ALA A 49 9.18 -11.84 -3.74
C ALA A 49 9.57 -11.46 -5.16
N ILE A 50 9.00 -12.14 -6.14
CA ILE A 50 9.14 -11.84 -7.56
C ILE A 50 7.96 -12.41 -8.35
N ASN A 51 7.50 -11.67 -9.34
CA ASN A 51 6.47 -12.12 -10.27
C ASN A 51 7.13 -12.60 -11.56
N LEU A 52 6.66 -13.71 -12.09
CA LEU A 52 7.06 -14.23 -13.39
C LEU A 52 5.93 -14.01 -14.39
N ILE A 53 6.28 -13.54 -15.57
CA ILE A 53 5.33 -13.20 -16.62
C ILE A 53 5.86 -13.59 -18.00
N SER A 54 4.98 -13.96 -18.93
CA SER A 54 5.37 -14.21 -20.31
C SER A 54 5.78 -12.91 -21.03
N GLU A 55 6.46 -13.02 -22.18
CA GLU A 55 6.74 -11.84 -23.01
C GLU A 55 5.46 -11.11 -23.45
N GLU A 56 4.40 -11.85 -23.76
CA GLU A 56 3.10 -11.26 -24.12
C GLU A 56 2.49 -10.49 -22.94
N GLY A 57 2.51 -11.08 -21.74
CA GLY A 57 2.07 -10.39 -20.53
C GLY A 57 2.92 -9.16 -20.22
N ALA A 58 4.24 -9.26 -20.42
CA ALA A 58 5.17 -8.14 -20.26
C ALA A 58 4.83 -6.96 -21.19
N ILE A 59 4.63 -7.24 -22.48
CA ILE A 59 4.22 -6.23 -23.47
C ILE A 59 2.88 -5.60 -23.07
N ARG A 60 1.91 -6.41 -22.65
CA ARG A 60 0.59 -5.91 -22.22
C ARG A 60 0.69 -4.97 -21.02
N LEU A 61 1.58 -5.28 -20.07
CA LEU A 61 1.77 -4.50 -18.84
C LEU A 61 2.85 -3.40 -18.96
N GLY A 62 3.48 -3.25 -20.13
CA GLY A 62 4.54 -2.27 -20.35
C GLY A 62 5.84 -2.57 -19.60
N ILE A 63 6.10 -3.84 -19.30
CA ILE A 63 7.32 -4.32 -18.64
C ILE A 63 8.41 -4.50 -19.70
N PRO A 64 9.64 -3.99 -19.48
CA PRO A 64 10.75 -4.28 -20.37
C PRO A 64 11.03 -5.78 -20.48
N LEU A 65 11.38 -6.28 -21.67
CA LEU A 65 11.58 -7.71 -21.92
C LEU A 65 12.82 -8.26 -21.20
N GLU A 66 13.77 -7.39 -20.87
CA GLU A 66 14.90 -7.68 -19.98
C GLU A 66 14.47 -7.92 -18.52
N GLY A 67 13.19 -7.69 -18.19
CA GLY A 67 12.66 -7.67 -16.85
C GLY A 67 12.96 -6.38 -16.11
N LYS A 68 12.58 -6.32 -14.84
CA LYS A 68 12.89 -5.22 -13.93
C LYS A 68 12.79 -5.72 -12.49
N ARG A 69 13.16 -4.91 -11.52
CA ARG A 69 12.98 -5.25 -10.10
C ARG A 69 11.55 -5.76 -9.84
N GLY A 70 11.45 -6.93 -9.21
CA GLY A 70 10.18 -7.60 -8.91
C GLY A 70 9.54 -8.35 -10.07
N TYR A 71 10.14 -8.32 -11.26
CA TYR A 71 9.67 -9.05 -12.42
C TYR A 71 10.73 -9.77 -13.20
N TRP A 72 10.33 -10.95 -13.63
CA TRP A 72 11.08 -11.70 -14.60
C TRP A 72 10.19 -12.06 -15.79
N VAL A 73 10.62 -11.62 -16.97
CA VAL A 73 10.01 -12.01 -18.24
C VAL A 73 10.60 -13.34 -18.69
N VAL A 74 9.73 -14.33 -18.82
CA VAL A 74 10.09 -15.71 -19.11
C VAL A 74 8.93 -16.40 -19.80
N ASN A 75 9.18 -16.99 -20.98
CA ASN A 75 8.12 -17.69 -21.71
C ASN A 75 7.82 -19.07 -21.13
N SER A 76 8.82 -19.76 -20.57
CA SER A 76 8.64 -21.07 -19.95
C SER A 76 9.66 -21.32 -18.83
N ILE A 77 9.21 -21.91 -17.74
CA ILE A 77 10.04 -22.19 -16.56
C ILE A 77 9.40 -23.28 -15.71
N SER A 78 10.24 -24.08 -15.06
CA SER A 78 9.83 -25.02 -14.00
C SER A 78 10.19 -24.48 -12.62
N GLN A 79 9.59 -25.04 -11.57
CA GLN A 79 10.01 -24.77 -10.19
C GLN A 79 11.51 -24.98 -9.96
N ASP A 80 12.09 -26.03 -10.54
CA ASP A 80 13.52 -26.34 -10.38
C ASP A 80 14.42 -25.35 -11.12
N ASP A 81 14.00 -24.89 -12.30
CA ASP A 81 14.72 -23.84 -13.03
C ASP A 81 14.72 -22.52 -12.24
N PHE A 82 13.55 -22.14 -11.69
CA PHE A 82 13.43 -20.96 -10.85
C PHE A 82 14.37 -21.03 -9.64
N LYS A 83 14.33 -22.15 -8.88
CA LYS A 83 15.16 -22.35 -7.69
C LYS A 83 16.65 -22.23 -8.02
N LYS A 84 17.12 -22.90 -9.08
CA LYS A 84 18.52 -22.85 -9.52
C LYS A 84 18.97 -21.42 -9.83
N ILE A 85 18.13 -20.65 -10.50
CA ILE A 85 18.48 -19.28 -10.90
C ILE A 85 18.50 -18.36 -9.68
N VAL A 86 17.55 -18.50 -8.75
CA VAL A 86 17.54 -17.78 -7.48
C VAL A 86 18.77 -18.15 -6.63
N GLU A 87 19.08 -19.43 -6.48
CA GLU A 87 20.26 -19.94 -5.76
C GLU A 87 21.56 -19.35 -6.32
N GLN A 88 21.71 -19.35 -7.64
CA GLN A 88 22.87 -18.77 -8.31
C GLN A 88 23.00 -17.28 -8.01
N ARG A 89 21.91 -16.50 -8.13
CA ARG A 89 21.91 -15.06 -7.85
C ARG A 89 22.27 -14.75 -6.40
N ILE A 90 21.75 -15.52 -5.44
CA ILE A 90 22.08 -15.39 -4.03
C ILE A 90 23.57 -15.68 -3.81
N ALA A 91 24.09 -16.78 -4.35
CA ALA A 91 25.50 -17.11 -4.24
C ALA A 91 26.40 -16.00 -4.82
N GLU A 92 26.04 -15.46 -6.00
CA GLU A 92 26.76 -14.36 -6.62
C GLU A 92 26.75 -13.08 -5.77
N ALA A 93 25.62 -12.72 -5.15
CA ALA A 93 25.50 -11.56 -4.29
C ALA A 93 26.38 -11.70 -3.02
N PHE A 94 26.31 -12.84 -2.33
CA PHE A 94 27.09 -13.10 -1.13
C PHE A 94 28.59 -13.32 -1.40
N ASN A 95 28.99 -13.58 -2.64
CA ASN A 95 30.41 -13.61 -3.04
C ASN A 95 31.01 -12.20 -3.25
N LYS A 96 30.18 -11.18 -3.52
CA LYS A 96 30.62 -9.81 -3.87
C LYS A 96 30.74 -8.85 -2.68
N GLY A 97 30.15 -9.18 -1.54
CA GLY A 97 30.06 -8.25 -0.41
C GLY A 97 29.70 -8.90 0.92
N ASP A 98 29.59 -8.07 1.95
CA ASP A 98 29.00 -8.50 3.22
C ASP A 98 27.49 -8.72 3.08
N ARG A 99 26.85 -9.16 4.18
CA ARG A 99 25.42 -9.42 4.19
C ARG A 99 24.59 -8.21 3.76
N SER A 100 24.90 -7.02 4.25
CA SER A 100 24.11 -5.82 3.95
C SER A 100 24.17 -5.51 2.46
N LYS A 101 25.36 -5.55 1.88
CA LYS A 101 25.55 -5.31 0.45
C LYS A 101 24.91 -6.41 -0.40
N ALA A 102 25.03 -7.67 0.00
CA ALA A 102 24.40 -8.79 -0.70
C ALA A 102 22.86 -8.67 -0.71
N LEU A 103 22.25 -8.26 0.42
CA LEU A 103 20.81 -8.01 0.50
C LEU A 103 20.38 -6.85 -0.39
N GLN A 104 21.16 -5.76 -0.42
CA GLN A 104 20.92 -4.65 -1.34
C GLN A 104 21.02 -5.09 -2.79
N ASP A 105 22.06 -5.85 -3.17
CA ASP A 105 22.24 -6.39 -4.52
C ASP A 105 21.07 -7.29 -4.93
N LEU A 106 20.61 -8.16 -4.01
CA LEU A 106 19.44 -9.02 -4.24
C LEU A 106 18.15 -8.22 -4.41
N ASN A 107 17.98 -7.13 -3.66
CA ASN A 107 16.82 -6.25 -3.77
C ASN A 107 16.73 -5.55 -5.14
N HIS A 108 17.80 -5.50 -5.94
CA HIS A 108 17.71 -4.99 -7.31
C HIS A 108 16.96 -5.95 -8.26
N PHE A 109 16.88 -7.23 -7.89
CA PHE A 109 16.22 -8.27 -8.69
C PHE A 109 14.87 -8.68 -8.07
N PHE A 110 14.89 -8.95 -6.77
CA PHE A 110 13.74 -9.38 -5.99
C PHE A 110 13.17 -8.21 -5.18
N ILE A 111 11.89 -8.26 -4.83
CA ILE A 111 11.29 -7.34 -3.87
C ILE A 111 11.63 -7.88 -2.49
N ASP A 112 12.52 -7.22 -1.75
CA ASP A 112 12.61 -7.43 -0.31
C ASP A 112 11.26 -6.99 0.29
N THR A 113 10.52 -7.91 0.91
CA THR A 113 9.22 -7.63 1.54
C THR A 113 9.35 -7.38 3.04
N THR A 114 10.58 -7.42 3.54
CA THR A 114 10.96 -7.05 4.91
C THR A 114 11.30 -5.57 5.16
N PRO A 115 11.57 -4.68 4.17
CA PRO A 115 11.85 -3.28 4.44
C PRO A 115 10.57 -2.61 4.92
N ASP A 116 10.57 -2.33 6.22
CA ASP A 116 9.55 -1.55 6.86
C ASP A 116 10.17 -0.24 7.31
N PHE A 117 9.78 0.84 6.65
CA PHE A 117 10.33 2.17 6.86
C PHE A 117 9.62 2.95 7.97
N ARG A 118 8.61 2.36 8.65
CA ARG A 118 7.81 3.08 9.65
C ARG A 118 8.64 3.66 10.79
N ASP A 119 9.76 3.01 11.12
CA ASP A 119 10.68 3.43 12.20
C ASP A 119 11.25 4.84 11.94
N GLU A 120 11.44 5.25 10.67
CA GLU A 120 11.94 6.59 10.32
C GLU A 120 10.96 7.71 10.72
N PHE A 121 9.67 7.41 10.68
CA PHE A 121 8.59 8.37 10.93
C PHE A 121 8.11 8.36 12.39
N ARG A 122 8.71 7.56 13.27
CA ARG A 122 8.40 7.58 14.72
C ARG A 122 8.64 8.92 15.37
N LYS A 123 9.65 9.66 14.93
CA LYS A 123 9.94 11.04 15.38
C LYS A 123 8.79 12.00 15.11
N ASP A 124 7.91 11.63 14.18
CA ASP A 124 6.78 12.40 13.71
C ASP A 124 5.43 11.96 14.31
N LEU A 125 5.44 11.05 15.29
CA LEU A 125 4.26 10.73 16.07
C LEU A 125 3.90 11.85 17.06
N ILE A 126 2.59 11.98 17.28
CA ILE A 126 2.01 12.81 18.33
C ILE A 126 0.96 11.97 19.08
N PRO A 127 0.62 12.33 20.34
CA PRO A 127 -0.44 11.64 21.07
C PRO A 127 -1.76 11.65 20.29
N VAL A 128 -2.50 10.53 20.32
CA VAL A 128 -3.74 10.35 19.54
C VAL A 128 -4.80 11.39 19.91
N GLU A 129 -4.87 11.80 21.17
CA GLU A 129 -5.79 12.84 21.64
C GLU A 129 -5.47 14.20 21.00
N VAL A 130 -4.19 14.52 20.84
CA VAL A 130 -3.74 15.75 20.17
C VAL A 130 -4.06 15.67 18.68
N LEU A 131 -3.82 14.52 18.04
CA LEU A 131 -4.14 14.32 16.63
C LEU A 131 -5.64 14.52 16.35
N ARG A 132 -6.52 13.97 17.20
CA ARG A 132 -7.98 14.15 17.08
C ARG A 132 -8.39 15.63 17.13
N ILE A 133 -7.84 16.39 18.07
CA ILE A 133 -8.09 17.84 18.18
C ILE A 133 -7.63 18.58 16.92
N LEU A 134 -6.47 18.23 16.38
CA LEU A 134 -5.95 18.86 15.17
C LEU A 134 -6.78 18.52 13.93
N ILE A 135 -7.22 17.26 13.78
CA ILE A 135 -8.14 16.85 12.70
C ILE A 135 -9.44 17.66 12.78
N ASP A 136 -10.04 17.71 13.97
CA ASP A 136 -11.28 18.42 14.22
C ASP A 136 -11.18 19.90 13.83
N PHE A 137 -10.10 20.57 14.24
CA PHE A 137 -9.84 21.97 13.91
C PHE A 137 -9.52 22.18 12.41
N ALA A 138 -8.67 21.34 11.81
CA ALA A 138 -8.23 21.51 10.42
C ALA A 138 -9.38 21.31 9.40
N PHE A 139 -10.40 20.54 9.76
CA PHE A 139 -11.55 20.24 8.91
C PHE A 139 -12.85 20.91 9.37
N GLU A 140 -12.83 21.78 10.39
CA GLU A 140 -14.02 22.37 11.00
C GLU A 140 -14.99 23.01 10.00
N ASN A 141 -14.47 23.67 8.96
CA ASN A 141 -15.28 24.43 8.00
C ASN A 141 -15.44 23.73 6.64
N VAL A 142 -15.11 22.43 6.56
CA VAL A 142 -15.27 21.68 5.32
C VAL A 142 -16.75 21.35 5.08
N VAL A 143 -17.23 21.72 3.90
CA VAL A 143 -18.59 21.44 3.42
C VAL A 143 -18.54 20.47 2.25
N ARG A 144 -19.54 19.60 2.13
CA ARG A 144 -19.60 18.57 1.08
C ARG A 144 -19.75 19.13 -0.33
N GLY A 145 -20.40 20.28 -0.47
CA GLY A 145 -20.68 20.86 -1.78
C GLY A 145 -21.53 19.93 -2.65
N ASN A 146 -21.08 19.69 -3.88
CA ASN A 146 -21.72 18.76 -4.80
C ASN A 146 -21.08 17.36 -4.77
N GLY A 147 -20.08 17.15 -3.91
CA GLY A 147 -19.37 15.89 -3.79
C GLY A 147 -20.28 14.68 -3.61
N VAL A 148 -19.81 13.53 -4.10
CA VAL A 148 -20.48 12.24 -3.99
C VAL A 148 -20.71 11.91 -2.51
N THR A 149 -21.92 11.44 -2.19
CA THR A 149 -22.28 11.05 -0.81
C THR A 149 -21.96 9.58 -0.52
N LEU A 150 -21.90 9.20 0.75
CA LEU A 150 -21.57 7.83 1.16
C LEU A 150 -22.48 6.79 0.51
N HIS A 151 -23.81 6.94 0.61
CA HIS A 151 -24.74 5.96 0.04
C HIS A 151 -24.84 6.06 -1.48
N GLU A 152 -24.56 7.23 -2.06
CA GLU A 152 -24.42 7.38 -3.51
C GLU A 152 -23.21 6.60 -4.04
N ALA A 153 -22.08 6.67 -3.34
CA ALA A 153 -20.86 5.92 -3.69
C ALA A 153 -21.08 4.41 -3.56
N VAL A 154 -21.80 3.95 -2.53
CA VAL A 154 -22.20 2.54 -2.37
C VAL A 154 -23.13 2.11 -3.51
N ALA A 155 -24.10 2.95 -3.89
CA ALA A 155 -24.99 2.66 -5.01
C ALA A 155 -24.22 2.55 -6.36
N GLU A 156 -23.15 3.34 -6.54
CA GLU A 156 -22.27 3.23 -7.70
C GLU A 156 -21.46 1.92 -7.72
N ASP A 157 -20.93 1.48 -6.57
CA ASP A 157 -20.27 0.17 -6.42
C ASP A 157 -21.21 -1.00 -6.74
N ASP A 158 -22.48 -0.88 -6.34
CA ASP A 158 -23.55 -1.83 -6.63
C ASP A 158 -24.05 -1.78 -8.09
N TYR A 159 -23.44 -0.95 -8.96
CA TYR A 159 -23.81 -0.76 -10.37
C TYR A 159 -25.28 -0.31 -10.56
N LEU A 160 -25.83 0.46 -9.62
CA LEU A 160 -27.20 0.96 -9.71
C LEU A 160 -27.34 2.06 -10.77
N SER A 161 -28.58 2.34 -11.16
CA SER A 161 -28.89 3.41 -12.11
C SER A 161 -28.62 4.79 -11.53
N LYS A 162 -28.45 5.80 -12.41
CA LYS A 162 -28.25 7.19 -11.98
C LYS A 162 -29.40 7.71 -11.11
N GLU A 163 -30.64 7.32 -11.41
CA GLU A 163 -31.82 7.66 -10.63
C GLU A 163 -31.76 7.07 -9.22
N GLU A 164 -31.25 5.83 -9.09
CA GLU A 164 -31.06 5.15 -7.81
C GLU A 164 -29.92 5.77 -7.00
N CYS A 165 -28.80 6.14 -7.62
CA CYS A 165 -27.73 6.89 -6.96
C CYS A 165 -28.23 8.23 -6.40
N LEU A 166 -29.03 8.98 -7.18
CA LEU A 166 -29.67 10.22 -6.73
C LEU A 166 -30.68 10.02 -5.60
N ALA A 167 -31.35 8.86 -5.55
CA ALA A 167 -32.22 8.50 -4.44
C ALA A 167 -31.40 8.13 -3.20
N ALA A 168 -30.29 7.41 -3.36
CA ALA A 168 -29.39 7.01 -2.29
C ALA A 168 -28.76 8.23 -1.61
N ARG A 169 -28.38 9.27 -2.36
CA ARG A 169 -27.90 10.56 -1.82
C ARG A 169 -28.79 11.17 -0.74
N LYS A 170 -30.11 10.94 -0.79
CA LYS A 170 -31.06 11.46 0.21
C LYS A 170 -30.95 10.77 1.57
N LYS A 171 -30.23 9.65 1.66
CA LYS A 171 -29.94 8.91 2.90
C LYS A 171 -28.78 9.53 3.69
N ASP A 172 -28.08 10.52 3.13
CA ASP A 172 -26.96 11.23 3.73
C ASP A 172 -27.36 12.69 4.09
N PRO A 173 -28.20 12.88 5.14
CA PRO A 173 -28.69 14.20 5.54
C PRO A 173 -27.65 15.02 6.30
N ASP A 174 -26.48 14.46 6.56
CA ASP A 174 -25.38 15.12 7.25
C ASP A 174 -25.01 16.42 6.52
N VAL A 175 -25.00 17.52 7.28
CA VAL A 175 -24.61 18.84 6.82
C VAL A 175 -23.17 19.18 7.22
N HIS A 176 -22.62 18.38 8.14
CA HIS A 176 -21.30 18.51 8.67
C HIS A 176 -20.68 17.11 8.86
N TRP A 177 -19.39 16.94 8.56
CA TRP A 177 -18.73 15.62 8.57
C TRP A 177 -18.79 14.92 9.95
N ARG A 178 -18.85 15.69 11.05
CA ARG A 178 -19.07 15.20 12.43
C ARG A 178 -20.41 14.47 12.62
N ASP A 179 -21.40 14.75 11.78
CA ASP A 179 -22.73 14.17 11.86
C ASP A 179 -22.83 12.83 11.12
N VAL A 180 -21.78 12.42 10.39
CA VAL A 180 -21.74 11.16 9.65
C VAL A 180 -21.81 9.99 10.64
N PRO A 181 -22.84 9.13 10.56
CA PRO A 181 -22.99 8.03 11.51
C PRO A 181 -21.84 7.03 11.45
N THR A 182 -21.27 6.73 12.62
CA THR A 182 -20.21 5.71 12.78
C THR A 182 -20.62 4.35 12.20
N GLU A 183 -21.90 3.99 12.28
CA GLU A 183 -22.42 2.74 11.69
C GLU A 183 -22.33 2.72 10.17
N HIS A 184 -22.54 3.85 9.49
CA HIS A 184 -22.38 3.93 8.03
C HIS A 184 -20.91 3.77 7.65
N LEU A 185 -20.01 4.42 8.39
CA LEU A 185 -18.57 4.27 8.19
C LEU A 185 -18.10 2.83 8.44
N ALA A 186 -18.66 2.15 9.45
CA ALA A 186 -18.28 0.78 9.77
C ALA A 186 -18.77 -0.23 8.73
N ASN A 187 -20.02 -0.08 8.28
CA ASN A 187 -20.71 -1.06 7.43
C ASN A 187 -20.44 -0.89 5.94
N HIS A 188 -19.97 0.28 5.50
CA HIS A 188 -19.76 0.59 4.09
C HIS A 188 -18.33 1.04 3.77
N PRO A 189 -17.27 0.27 4.10
CA PRO A 189 -15.89 0.65 3.78
C PRO A 189 -15.61 0.89 2.29
N GLU A 190 -16.41 0.29 1.41
CA GLU A 190 -16.35 0.41 -0.05
C GLU A 190 -16.53 1.83 -0.57
N PHE A 191 -17.29 2.68 0.12
CA PHE A 191 -17.64 4.01 -0.34
C PHE A 191 -16.43 4.88 -0.66
N LEU A 192 -15.33 4.72 0.11
CA LEU A 192 -14.10 5.51 -0.03
C LEU A 192 -13.50 5.44 -1.44
N THR A 193 -13.69 4.33 -2.15
CA THR A 193 -13.14 4.13 -3.50
C THR A 193 -13.92 4.91 -4.56
N TYR A 194 -15.19 5.21 -4.31
CA TYR A 194 -16.13 5.79 -5.28
C TYR A 194 -16.47 7.25 -5.00
N LEU A 195 -15.83 7.86 -3.99
CA LEU A 195 -15.94 9.29 -3.76
C LEU A 195 -15.17 10.07 -4.83
N ASP A 196 -15.76 11.18 -5.28
CA ASP A 196 -15.01 12.23 -5.98
C ASP A 196 -14.15 13.04 -4.99
N SER A 197 -13.34 13.97 -5.50
CA SER A 197 -12.42 14.74 -4.65
C SER A 197 -13.11 15.63 -3.62
N GLU A 198 -14.29 16.20 -3.96
CA GLU A 198 -15.11 16.97 -3.02
C GLU A 198 -15.68 16.08 -1.89
N GLY A 199 -16.27 14.95 -2.25
CA GLY A 199 -16.82 13.97 -1.32
C GLY A 199 -15.74 13.39 -0.42
N LEU A 200 -14.60 13.00 -1.00
CA LEU A 200 -13.48 12.46 -0.25
C LEU A 200 -12.94 13.47 0.76
N ARG A 201 -12.70 14.72 0.36
CA ARG A 201 -12.29 15.76 1.32
C ARG A 201 -13.28 15.94 2.47
N TYR A 202 -14.58 15.83 2.19
CA TYR A 202 -15.62 15.96 3.21
C TYR A 202 -15.67 14.79 4.19
N TYR A 203 -15.59 13.55 3.71
CA TYR A 203 -15.68 12.36 4.56
C TYR A 203 -14.36 11.97 5.23
N LEU A 204 -13.22 12.41 4.69
CA LEU A 204 -11.88 12.11 5.22
C LEU A 204 -11.72 12.36 6.73
N PRO A 205 -12.10 13.52 7.32
CA PRO A 205 -11.99 13.73 8.77
C PRO A 205 -12.88 12.78 9.58
N ALA A 206 -14.08 12.47 9.13
CA ALA A 206 -14.97 11.53 9.82
C ALA A 206 -14.36 10.13 9.87
N VAL A 207 -13.76 9.71 8.75
CA VAL A 207 -13.09 8.42 8.60
C VAL A 207 -11.78 8.36 9.41
N MET A 208 -10.98 9.42 9.43
CA MET A 208 -9.78 9.48 10.29
C MET A 208 -10.17 9.41 11.77
N MET A 209 -11.20 10.16 12.20
CA MET A 209 -11.68 10.12 13.58
C MET A 209 -12.23 8.75 13.95
N PHE A 210 -12.95 8.10 13.03
CA PHE A 210 -13.40 6.71 13.16
C PHE A 210 -12.21 5.76 13.39
N ALA A 211 -11.20 5.82 12.52
CA ALA A 211 -10.00 4.99 12.59
C ALA A 211 -9.19 5.18 13.88
N LEU A 212 -9.12 6.41 14.40
CA LEU A 212 -8.43 6.70 15.66
C LEU A 212 -9.21 6.24 16.89
N ASN A 213 -10.53 6.11 16.83
CA ASN A 213 -11.39 5.70 17.96
C ASN A 213 -11.56 4.18 18.08
N PHE A 214 -11.19 3.42 17.05
CA PHE A 214 -11.32 1.97 17.02
C PHE A 214 -10.06 1.30 17.60
N ASN A 215 -10.18 0.75 18.82
CA ASN A 215 -9.07 0.13 19.55
C ASN A 215 -8.81 -1.34 19.20
N ASP A 216 -9.65 -1.99 18.38
CA ASP A 216 -9.51 -3.41 18.04
C ASP A 216 -9.58 -3.62 16.52
N TYR A 217 -8.52 -3.20 15.83
CA TYR A 217 -8.36 -3.25 14.37
C TYR A 217 -8.56 -4.66 13.76
N LYS A 218 -8.60 -5.72 14.57
CA LYS A 218 -8.73 -7.11 14.10
C LYS A 218 -10.17 -7.58 13.91
N ASN A 219 -11.17 -6.83 14.38
CA ASN A 219 -12.57 -7.25 14.31
C ASN A 219 -13.50 -6.13 13.81
N MET A 220 -13.97 -6.31 12.55
CA MET A 220 -15.24 -5.84 11.98
C MET A 220 -15.33 -4.56 11.11
N SER A 221 -14.26 -3.87 10.73
CA SER A 221 -14.36 -2.90 9.62
C SER A 221 -13.03 -2.65 8.91
N ASP A 222 -13.05 -2.70 7.57
CA ASP A 222 -11.89 -2.35 6.72
C ASP A 222 -11.69 -0.83 6.59
N THR A 223 -12.61 -0.02 7.12
CA THR A 223 -12.57 1.44 6.98
C THR A 223 -11.29 2.08 7.49
N PRO A 224 -10.70 1.69 8.65
CA PRO A 224 -9.42 2.24 9.10
C PRO A 224 -8.26 1.93 8.15
N GLN A 225 -8.19 0.70 7.63
CA GLN A 225 -7.18 0.29 6.64
C GLN A 225 -7.34 1.06 5.33
N ARG A 226 -8.56 1.19 4.83
CA ARG A 226 -8.84 1.98 3.62
C ARG A 226 -8.56 3.47 3.80
N ALA A 227 -8.78 4.02 5.00
CA ALA A 227 -8.40 5.40 5.33
C ALA A 227 -6.89 5.61 5.23
N TYR A 228 -6.11 4.63 5.67
CA TYR A 228 -4.67 4.63 5.50
C TYR A 228 -4.30 4.53 4.01
N TRP A 229 -4.85 3.56 3.29
CA TRP A 229 -4.52 3.32 1.88
C TRP A 229 -4.99 4.42 0.92
N ILE A 230 -6.03 5.20 1.23
CA ILE A 230 -6.42 6.31 0.36
C ILE A 230 -5.44 7.48 0.44
N LEU A 231 -4.79 7.64 1.59
CA LEU A 231 -3.76 8.66 1.82
C LEU A 231 -2.36 8.16 1.48
N LEU A 232 -2.10 6.87 1.63
CA LEU A 232 -0.83 6.23 1.35
C LEU A 232 -1.06 4.86 0.67
N PRO A 233 -1.50 4.84 -0.59
CA PRO A 233 -1.84 3.60 -1.27
C PRO A 233 -0.61 2.72 -1.43
N SER A 234 -0.73 1.45 -1.05
CA SER A 234 0.15 0.42 -1.59
C SER A 234 -0.13 0.37 -3.08
N VAL A 235 0.88 0.64 -3.91
CA VAL A 235 0.75 0.48 -5.36
C VAL A 235 0.50 -1.01 -5.60
N ALA A 236 -0.72 -1.38 -5.96
CA ALA A 236 -1.11 -2.77 -6.06
C ALA A 236 -0.14 -3.56 -6.98
N PRO A 237 0.10 -4.85 -6.71
CA PRO A 237 0.90 -5.72 -7.57
C PRO A 237 0.44 -5.78 -9.05
N ARG A 238 -0.77 -5.28 -9.37
CA ARG A 238 -1.25 -5.17 -10.75
C ARG A 238 -0.47 -4.17 -11.62
N ASP A 239 0.33 -3.29 -10.99
CA ASP A 239 1.22 -2.32 -11.65
C ASP A 239 2.69 -2.58 -11.29
N VAL A 240 3.02 -3.79 -10.81
CA VAL A 240 4.39 -4.25 -11.02
C VAL A 240 4.56 -4.08 -12.55
N GLY A 241 5.62 -3.39 -12.97
CA GLY A 241 5.90 -3.15 -14.41
C GLY A 241 6.17 -1.71 -14.81
N LYS A 242 5.50 -0.75 -14.18
CA LYS A 242 5.60 0.66 -14.58
C LYS A 242 6.65 1.52 -13.87
N GLY A 243 7.34 0.98 -12.88
CA GLY A 243 8.48 1.64 -12.24
C GLY A 243 8.10 2.18 -10.87
N TYR A 244 9.10 2.20 -9.99
CA TYR A 244 9.13 2.70 -8.61
C TYR A 244 8.16 3.85 -8.34
N GLY A 245 7.43 3.83 -7.22
CA GLY A 245 7.08 5.01 -6.39
C GLY A 245 6.68 6.36 -7.02
N GLU A 246 6.37 6.44 -8.31
CA GLU A 246 6.15 7.68 -9.07
C GLU A 246 4.68 7.89 -9.47
N THR A 247 3.78 6.93 -9.22
CA THR A 247 2.39 7.03 -9.69
C THR A 247 1.44 7.69 -8.70
N PHE A 248 1.76 7.72 -7.39
CA PHE A 248 1.02 8.53 -6.44
C PHE A 248 1.69 9.89 -6.25
N ASP A 249 1.32 10.85 -7.12
CA ASP A 249 1.71 12.23 -6.94
C ASP A 249 0.94 12.84 -5.77
N VAL A 250 1.53 12.76 -4.58
CA VAL A 250 0.99 13.32 -3.34
C VAL A 250 0.64 14.81 -3.49
N ALA A 251 1.43 15.58 -4.27
CA ALA A 251 1.17 17.01 -4.44
C ALA A 251 -0.04 17.25 -5.35
N ALA A 252 -0.17 16.49 -6.44
CA ALA A 252 -1.36 16.53 -7.28
C ALA A 252 -2.59 16.06 -6.51
N TYR A 253 -2.49 14.99 -5.74
CA TYR A 253 -3.57 14.45 -4.92
C TYR A 253 -4.05 15.43 -3.84
N ALA A 254 -3.13 16.00 -3.06
CA ALA A 254 -3.47 17.04 -2.08
C ALA A 254 -4.09 18.28 -2.72
N LYS A 255 -3.65 18.64 -3.94
CA LYS A 255 -4.20 19.75 -4.72
C LYS A 255 -5.59 19.43 -5.27
N ASP A 256 -5.83 18.22 -5.78
CA ASP A 256 -7.11 17.77 -6.31
C ASP A 256 -8.17 17.74 -5.22
N LEU A 257 -7.81 17.24 -4.04
CA LEU A 257 -8.63 17.37 -2.84
C LEU A 257 -8.77 18.81 -2.33
N ASN A 258 -7.98 19.77 -2.84
CA ASN A 258 -7.97 21.16 -2.37
C ASN A 258 -7.66 21.26 -0.85
N LEU A 259 -6.69 20.48 -0.37
CA LEU A 259 -6.28 20.48 1.04
C LEU A 259 -5.50 21.76 1.39
N THR A 260 -5.83 22.33 2.55
CA THR A 260 -5.03 23.41 3.16
C THR A 260 -3.75 22.87 3.81
N GLN A 261 -2.82 23.75 4.15
CA GLN A 261 -1.59 23.34 4.85
C GLN A 261 -1.86 22.59 6.16
N ASN A 262 -2.87 23.03 6.93
CA ASN A 262 -3.26 22.36 8.18
C ASN A 262 -3.86 20.98 7.90
N GLN A 263 -4.65 20.84 6.82
CA GLN A 263 -5.23 19.56 6.42
C GLN A 263 -4.14 18.58 5.96
N ILE A 264 -3.16 19.03 5.17
CA ILE A 264 -2.00 18.22 4.77
C ILE A 264 -1.22 17.74 6.00
N LEU A 265 -0.96 18.62 6.97
CA LEU A 265 -0.24 18.27 8.19
C LEU A 265 -0.96 17.15 8.97
N VAL A 266 -2.27 17.27 9.17
CA VAL A 266 -3.01 16.25 9.95
C VAL A 266 -3.19 14.96 9.19
N CYS A 267 -3.36 15.00 7.86
CA CYS A 267 -3.35 13.79 7.02
C CYS A 267 -2.01 13.05 7.16
N TYR A 268 -0.88 13.77 7.08
CA TYR A 268 0.44 13.17 7.30
C TYR A 268 0.58 12.56 8.70
N ARG A 269 0.20 13.29 9.76
CA ARG A 269 0.28 12.77 11.14
C ARG A 269 -0.63 11.55 11.35
N PHE A 270 -1.80 11.52 10.71
CA PHE A 270 -2.69 10.37 10.71
C PHE A 270 -2.04 9.15 10.03
N VAL A 271 -1.42 9.34 8.86
CA VAL A 271 -0.67 8.28 8.17
C VAL A 271 0.48 7.75 9.04
N CYS A 272 1.22 8.61 9.76
CA CYS A 272 2.23 8.18 10.72
C CYS A 272 1.63 7.31 11.84
N TYR A 273 0.49 7.73 12.41
CA TYR A 273 -0.20 6.97 13.44
C TYR A 273 -0.59 5.59 12.93
N MET A 274 -1.25 5.51 11.76
CA MET A 274 -1.69 4.23 11.19
C MET A 274 -0.51 3.30 10.88
N ALA A 275 0.55 3.82 10.27
CA ALA A 275 1.75 3.06 9.96
C ALA A 275 2.39 2.43 11.22
N ILE A 276 2.39 3.15 12.34
CA ILE A 276 3.17 2.78 13.53
C ILE A 276 2.33 2.16 14.64
N GLU A 277 1.28 2.84 15.08
CA GLU A 277 0.45 2.44 16.22
C GLU A 277 -0.67 1.46 15.80
N ALA A 278 -1.21 1.60 14.58
CA ALA A 278 -2.17 0.64 14.02
C ALA A 278 -1.49 -0.53 13.27
N ASP A 279 -0.16 -0.59 13.30
CA ASP A 279 0.67 -1.66 12.73
C ASP A 279 0.55 -1.85 11.20
N GLU A 280 0.09 -0.84 10.45
CA GLU A 280 -0.05 -0.94 8.98
C GLU A 280 1.30 -1.04 8.24
N GLY A 281 2.37 -0.49 8.84
CA GLY A 281 3.72 -0.47 8.26
C GLY A 281 3.89 0.50 7.09
N VAL A 282 5.13 0.73 6.67
CA VAL A 282 5.44 1.50 5.45
C VAL A 282 6.38 0.66 4.60
N ASP A 283 5.90 0.18 3.46
CA ASP A 283 6.74 -0.55 2.51
C ASP A 283 7.59 0.40 1.63
N GLU A 284 8.44 -0.17 0.79
CA GLU A 284 9.34 0.60 -0.08
C GLU A 284 8.59 1.42 -1.13
N ASP A 285 7.41 0.97 -1.58
CA ASP A 285 6.61 1.65 -2.59
C ASP A 285 5.87 2.85 -1.98
N GLN A 286 5.48 2.75 -0.72
CA GLN A 286 4.88 3.82 0.06
C GLN A 286 5.89 4.84 0.58
N TYR A 287 7.16 4.45 0.76
CA TYR A 287 8.19 5.30 1.38
C TYR A 287 8.38 6.67 0.68
N PRO A 288 8.50 6.77 -0.65
CA PRO A 288 8.60 8.06 -1.34
C PRO A 288 7.38 8.96 -1.11
N ALA A 289 6.17 8.40 -1.15
CA ALA A 289 4.93 9.12 -0.88
C ALA A 289 4.88 9.63 0.57
N MET A 290 5.31 8.81 1.53
CA MET A 290 5.40 9.18 2.95
C MET A 290 6.39 10.34 3.17
N CYS A 291 7.57 10.29 2.54
CA CYS A 291 8.54 11.39 2.54
C CYS A 291 7.97 12.67 1.90
N LYS A 292 7.18 12.53 0.83
CA LYS A 292 6.55 13.67 0.15
C LYS A 292 5.46 14.30 1.01
N TRP A 293 4.61 13.51 1.66
CA TRP A 293 3.64 13.99 2.65
C TRP A 293 4.34 14.77 3.77
N ARG A 294 5.42 14.22 4.34
CA ARG A 294 6.23 14.88 5.38
C ARG A 294 6.75 16.25 4.93
N THR A 295 7.27 16.31 3.71
CA THR A 295 7.78 17.56 3.10
C THR A 295 6.65 18.58 2.89
N LEU A 296 5.52 18.15 2.32
CA LEU A 296 4.36 19.03 2.12
C LEU A 296 3.76 19.50 3.45
N ALA A 297 3.85 18.71 4.51
CA ALA A 297 3.46 19.09 5.87
C ALA A 297 4.39 20.14 6.50
N GLY A 298 5.51 20.48 5.86
CA GLY A 298 6.48 21.46 6.34
C GLY A 298 7.45 20.91 7.39
N LEU A 299 7.67 19.59 7.41
CA LEU A 299 8.54 18.91 8.37
C LEU A 299 9.83 18.45 7.67
N HIS A 300 10.99 18.78 8.25
CA HIS A 300 12.33 18.46 7.73
C HIS A 300 13.10 17.54 8.68
#